data_AF-A0A6C0CPD5-F1
#
_entry.id   AF-A0A6C0CPD5-F1
#
_cell.length_a   1.000
_cell.length_b   1.000
_cell.length_c   1.000
_cell.angle_alpha   90.00
_cell.angle_beta   90.00
_cell.angle_gamma   90.00
#
_symmetry.space_group_name_H-M   'P 1'
#
loop_
_entity.id
_entity.type
_entity.pdbx_description
1 polymer ?
#
loop_
_entity_poly.entity_id
_entity_poly.type
_entity_poly.pdbx_seq_one_letter_code
_entity_poly.pdbx_strand_id
1 'polypeptide(L)'
;MPSKTPDQYKQSLNELDSRYNVILNEVTNAYPYAKTYPNQNKYTSAYQKDESNLTKLQSDLFLLLDNLQGDISSVSNTISRYVKQIGIIEEQNKDLMLELQSITDLGDGAIQAYQDSNFIYNYSFYENIVFFFMISGLGFTFYKTMTKGNLPN
;
A
#
# COMPACT_ATOMS: atom_id res chain seq x y z
N MET A 1 10.87 0.32 15.63
CA MET A 1 9.91 -0.69 16.12
C MET A 1 9.73 -0.46 17.61
N PRO A 2 8.51 -0.62 18.14
CA PRO A 2 8.27 -0.40 19.56
C PRO A 2 9.10 -1.36 20.42
N SER A 3 9.61 -0.86 21.54
CA SER A 3 10.45 -1.59 22.48
C SER A 3 9.68 -2.63 23.31
N LYS A 4 8.39 -2.38 23.55
CA LYS A 4 7.48 -3.28 24.27
C LYS A 4 6.12 -3.36 23.59
N THR A 5 5.44 -4.48 23.80
CA THR A 5 4.04 -4.67 23.42
C THR A 5 3.09 -3.97 24.40
N PRO A 6 1.83 -3.69 23.99
CA PRO A 6 0.83 -3.12 24.89
C PRO A 6 0.61 -3.95 26.17
N ASP A 7 0.64 -5.28 26.06
CA ASP A 7 0.48 -6.18 27.21
C ASP A 7 1.66 -6.08 28.18
N GLN A 8 2.89 -5.94 27.66
CA GLN A 8 4.07 -5.71 28.49
C GLN A 8 4.01 -4.36 29.21
N TYR A 9 3.53 -3.30 28.55
CA TYR A 9 3.28 -2.00 29.21
C TYR A 9 2.22 -2.12 30.32
N LYS A 10 1.13 -2.83 30.05
CA LYS A 10 0.07 -3.09 31.03
C LYS A 10 0.59 -3.88 32.23
N GLN A 11 1.42 -4.88 32.00
CA GLN A 11 2.06 -5.65 33.06
C GLN A 11 2.99 -4.77 33.90
N SER A 12 3.86 -3.97 33.28
CA SER A 12 4.73 -3.03 33.99
C SER A 12 3.93 -2.01 34.81
N LEU A 13 2.83 -1.49 34.27
CA LEU A 13 1.96 -0.57 35.00
C LEU A 13 1.32 -1.24 36.22
N ASN A 14 0.79 -2.45 36.07
CA ASN A 14 0.19 -3.20 37.18
C ASN A 14 1.21 -3.50 38.29
N GLU A 15 2.45 -3.81 37.93
CA GLU A 15 3.53 -4.01 38.90
C GLU A 15 3.84 -2.72 39.68
N LEU A 16 3.95 -1.58 39.00
CA LEU A 16 4.16 -0.28 39.63
C LEU A 16 2.98 0.13 40.51
N ASP A 17 1.75 -0.14 40.09
CA ASP A 17 0.54 0.13 40.87
C ASP A 17 0.49 -0.73 42.15
N SER A 18 0.84 -2.02 42.06
CA SER A 18 0.95 -2.87 43.24
C SER A 18 2.02 -2.34 44.21
N ARG A 19 3.18 -1.90 43.70
CA ARG A 19 4.25 -1.30 44.51
C ARG A 19 3.82 0.02 45.15
N TYR A 20 3.07 0.84 44.41
CA TYR A 20 2.54 2.11 44.88
C TYR A 20 1.71 1.96 46.14
N ASN A 21 0.74 1.04 46.13
CA ASN A 21 -0.15 0.80 47.27
C ASN A 21 0.62 0.37 48.53
N VAL A 22 1.65 -0.47 48.38
CA VAL A 22 2.50 -0.90 49.49
C VAL A 22 3.32 0.26 50.04
N ILE A 23 4.06 0.98 49.19
CA ILE A 23 4.94 2.07 49.59
C ILE A 23 4.14 3.22 50.21
N LEU A 24 2.98 3.56 49.65
CA LEU A 24 2.11 4.60 50.21
C LEU A 24 1.68 4.27 51.64
N ASN A 25 1.32 3.00 51.89
CA ASN A 25 0.96 2.54 53.23
C ASN A 25 2.16 2.61 54.19
N GLU A 26 3.35 2.18 53.77
CA GLU A 26 4.58 2.26 54.54
C GLU A 26 4.92 3.72 54.93
N VAL A 27 4.95 4.64 53.96
CA VAL A 27 5.18 6.08 54.20
C VAL A 27 4.14 6.67 55.14
N THR A 28 2.86 6.36 54.92
CA THR A 28 1.75 6.89 55.75
C THR A 28 1.87 6.41 57.19
N ASN A 29 2.29 5.16 57.41
CA ASN A 29 2.47 4.61 58.75
C ASN A 29 3.75 5.11 59.43
N ALA A 30 4.84 5.30 58.68
CA ALA A 30 6.12 5.75 59.23
C ALA A 30 6.12 7.24 59.62
N TYR A 31 5.36 8.07 58.88
CA TYR A 31 5.34 9.52 59.05
C TYR A 31 4.97 10.01 60.46
N PRO A 32 3.87 9.54 61.10
CA PRO A 32 3.51 9.96 62.45
C PRO A 32 4.62 9.70 63.47
N TYR A 33 5.24 8.52 63.44
CA TYR A 33 6.31 8.16 64.37
C TYR A 33 7.56 9.00 64.19
N ALA A 34 7.96 9.25 62.93
CA ALA A 34 9.11 10.10 62.62
C ALA A 34 8.86 11.55 63.08
N LYS A 35 7.63 12.05 62.95
CA LYS A 35 7.23 13.40 63.38
C LYS A 35 7.13 13.54 64.90
N THR A 36 6.58 12.54 65.59
CA THR A 36 6.42 12.56 67.05
C THR A 36 7.74 12.34 67.78
N TYR A 37 8.66 11.54 67.21
CA TYR A 37 9.93 11.18 67.82
C TYR A 37 11.14 11.53 66.93
N PRO A 38 11.39 12.83 66.64
CA PRO A 38 12.39 13.25 65.66
C PRO A 38 13.83 12.92 66.05
N ASN A 39 14.12 12.79 67.35
CA ASN A 39 15.47 12.48 67.85
C ASN A 39 15.79 10.97 67.87
N GLN A 40 14.81 10.13 67.52
CA GLN A 40 14.97 8.68 67.51
C GLN A 40 15.29 8.21 66.09
N ASN A 41 16.57 7.89 65.84
CA ASN A 41 17.06 7.46 64.53
C ASN A 41 16.25 6.32 63.90
N LYS A 42 15.69 5.42 64.71
CA LYS A 42 14.86 4.31 64.22
C LYS A 42 13.66 4.80 63.38
N TYR A 43 12.94 5.81 63.86
CA TYR A 43 11.71 6.28 63.22
C TYR A 43 12.02 7.20 62.04
N THR A 44 13.02 8.06 62.17
CA THR A 44 13.45 8.95 61.09
C THR A 44 14.07 8.19 59.92
N SER A 45 14.91 7.18 60.19
CA SER A 45 15.52 6.36 59.13
C SER A 45 14.50 5.49 58.40
N ALA A 46 13.50 4.96 59.11
CA ALA A 46 12.42 4.20 58.49
C ALA A 46 11.62 5.07 57.51
N TYR A 47 11.17 6.26 57.96
CA TYR A 47 10.47 7.20 57.10
C TYR A 47 11.30 7.64 55.88
N GLN A 48 12.59 7.97 56.07
CA GLN A 48 13.48 8.35 54.97
C GLN A 48 13.66 7.22 53.94
N LYS A 49 13.73 5.96 54.39
CA LYS A 49 13.78 4.80 53.51
C LYS A 49 12.51 4.69 52.67
N ASP A 50 11.35 4.83 53.30
CA ASP A 50 10.06 4.70 52.62
C ASP A 50 9.84 5.86 51.64
N GLU A 51 10.25 7.09 52.01
CA GLU A 51 10.28 8.26 51.12
C GLU A 51 11.22 8.07 49.92
N SER A 52 12.39 7.46 50.14
CA SER A 52 13.30 7.09 49.05
C SER A 52 12.68 6.05 48.12
N ASN A 53 11.94 5.08 48.65
CA ASN A 53 11.22 4.09 47.86
C ASN A 53 10.12 4.74 47.01
N LEU A 54 9.38 5.72 47.55
CA LEU A 54 8.39 6.49 46.81
C LEU A 54 9.03 7.29 45.68
N THR A 55 10.18 7.91 45.93
CA THR A 55 10.95 8.66 44.92
C THR A 55 11.42 7.74 43.78
N LYS A 56 11.90 6.54 44.10
CA LYS A 56 12.27 5.53 43.10
C LYS A 56 11.07 5.10 42.27
N LEU A 57 9.93 4.85 42.90
CA LEU A 57 8.70 4.49 42.20
C LEU A 57 8.25 5.60 41.23
N GLN A 58 8.34 6.86 41.65
CA GLN A 58 8.06 8.00 40.78
C GLN A 58 8.99 8.02 39.56
N SER A 59 10.28 7.76 39.76
CA SER A 59 11.25 7.64 38.66
C SER A 59 10.89 6.48 37.72
N ASP A 60 10.54 5.32 38.25
CA ASP A 60 10.14 4.15 37.46
C ASP A 60 8.89 4.45 36.61
N LEU A 61 7.90 5.14 37.18
CA LEU A 61 6.70 5.59 36.47
C LEU A 61 7.03 6.57 35.34
N PHE A 62 7.92 7.53 35.60
CA PHE A 62 8.35 8.49 34.59
C PHE A 62 9.03 7.79 33.40
N LEU A 63 9.95 6.85 33.68
CA LEU A 63 10.60 6.05 32.65
C LEU A 63 9.60 5.20 31.86
N LEU A 64 8.59 4.64 32.52
CA LEU A 64 7.53 3.89 31.82
C LEU A 64 6.78 4.79 30.83
N LEU A 65 6.40 5.99 31.26
CA LEU A 65 5.68 6.97 30.44
C LEU A 65 6.52 7.46 29.26
N ASP A 66 7.80 7.79 29.49
CA ASP A 66 8.71 8.25 28.45
C ASP A 66 8.90 7.18 27.37
N ASN A 67 9.15 5.93 27.78
CA ASN A 67 9.26 4.81 26.85
C ASN A 67 7.97 4.58 26.05
N LEU A 68 6.81 4.62 26.73
CA LEU A 68 5.51 4.46 26.08
C LEU A 68 5.28 5.56 25.04
N GLN A 69 5.61 6.81 25.35
CA GLN A 69 5.48 7.94 24.44
C GLN A 69 6.44 7.85 23.25
N GLY A 70 7.68 7.39 23.51
CA GLY A 70 8.66 7.09 22.47
C GLY A 70 8.16 6.01 21.49
N ASP A 71 7.59 4.92 22.03
CA ASP A 71 7.04 3.84 21.22
C ASP A 71 5.81 4.27 20.41
N ILE A 72 4.89 5.04 21.00
CA ILE A 72 3.75 5.63 20.28
C ILE A 72 4.24 6.49 19.11
N SER A 73 5.25 7.33 19.34
CA SER A 73 5.83 8.19 18.30
C SER A 73 6.50 7.37 17.19
N SER A 74 7.21 6.29 17.55
CA SER A 74 7.83 5.37 16.60
C SER A 74 6.80 4.67 15.70
N VAL A 75 5.71 4.19 16.31
CA VAL A 75 4.60 3.54 15.59
C VAL A 75 3.92 4.55 14.67
N SER A 76 3.60 5.76 15.15
CA SER A 76 3.00 6.82 14.34
C SER A 76 3.85 7.18 13.11
N ASN A 77 5.16 7.35 13.30
CA ASN A 77 6.09 7.60 12.20
C ASN A 77 6.13 6.44 11.18
N THR A 78 6.03 5.20 11.67
CA THR A 78 5.98 4.00 10.81
C THR A 78 4.69 3.97 9.99
N ILE A 79 3.55 4.25 10.61
CA ILE A 79 2.25 4.37 9.93
C ILE A 79 2.31 5.45 8.85
N SER A 80 2.84 6.63 9.15
CA SER A 80 2.99 7.71 8.17
C SER A 80 3.82 7.29 6.95
N ARG A 81 4.90 6.54 7.17
CA ARG A 81 5.72 5.99 6.07
C ARG A 81 4.93 4.98 5.24
N TYR A 82 4.18 4.07 5.86
CA TYR A 82 3.35 3.12 5.14
C TYR A 82 2.24 3.79 4.34
N VAL A 83 1.57 4.81 4.88
CA VAL A 83 0.58 5.59 4.14
C VAL A 83 1.20 6.25 2.90
N LYS A 84 2.41 6.81 3.00
CA LYS A 84 3.13 7.34 1.84
C LYS A 84 3.47 6.27 0.81
N GLN A 85 3.91 5.09 1.24
CA GLN A 85 4.21 3.98 0.34
C GLN A 85 2.96 3.46 -0.37
N ILE A 86 1.83 3.37 0.33
CA ILE A 86 0.54 3.01 -0.26
C ILE A 86 0.17 4.01 -1.37
N GLY A 87 0.28 5.31 -1.11
CA GLY A 87 0.01 6.33 -2.13
C GLY A 87 0.88 6.20 -3.39
N ILE A 88 2.17 5.88 -3.23
CA ILE A 88 3.06 5.63 -4.38
C ILE A 88 2.62 4.37 -5.17
N ILE A 89 2.26 3.30 -4.47
CA ILE A 89 1.81 2.05 -5.10
C ILE A 89 0.48 2.26 -5.83
N GLU A 90 -0.44 3.04 -5.26
CA GLU A 90 -1.72 3.39 -5.91
C GLU A 90 -1.51 4.19 -7.20
N GLU A 91 -0.58 5.15 -7.20
CA GLU A 91 -0.19 5.91 -8.38
C GLU A 91 0.43 5.00 -9.46
N GLN A 92 1.37 4.14 -9.08
CA GLN A 92 1.98 3.17 -9.99
C GLN A 92 0.96 2.19 -10.57
N ASN A 93 0.01 1.70 -9.78
CA ASN A 93 -1.06 0.83 -10.25
C ASN A 93 -1.96 1.54 -11.26
N LYS A 94 -2.25 2.83 -11.05
CA LYS A 94 -3.01 3.63 -12.01
C LYS A 94 -2.27 3.75 -13.34
N ASP A 95 -0.98 4.04 -13.31
CA ASP A 95 -0.17 4.15 -14.53
C ASP A 95 -0.10 2.81 -15.28
N LEU A 96 0.12 1.70 -14.56
CA LEU A 96 0.08 0.35 -15.11
C LEU A 96 -1.27 0.00 -15.74
N MET A 97 -2.38 0.41 -15.14
CA MET A 97 -3.71 0.22 -15.72
C MET A 97 -3.90 1.01 -17.02
N LEU A 98 -3.41 2.25 -17.07
CA LEU A 98 -3.46 3.07 -18.29
C LEU A 98 -2.58 2.47 -19.40
N GLU A 99 -1.39 1.98 -19.06
CA GLU A 99 -0.50 1.31 -20.00
C GLU A 99 -1.11 0.01 -20.53
N LEU A 100 -1.71 -0.80 -19.66
CA LEU A 100 -2.43 -2.01 -20.04
C LEU A 100 -3.59 -1.70 -20.99
N GLN A 101 -4.37 -0.67 -20.70
CA GLN A 101 -5.47 -0.23 -21.56
C GLN A 101 -4.94 0.20 -22.94
N SER A 102 -3.89 1.02 -22.98
CA SER A 102 -3.25 1.45 -24.22
C SER A 102 -2.76 0.27 -25.06
N ILE A 103 -2.12 -0.73 -24.45
CA ILE A 103 -1.67 -1.95 -25.14
C ILE A 103 -2.85 -2.76 -25.67
N THR A 104 -3.94 -2.84 -24.89
CA THR A 104 -5.16 -3.55 -25.30
C THR A 104 -5.81 -2.88 -26.51
N ASP A 105 -5.97 -1.56 -26.46
CA ASP A 105 -6.53 -0.76 -27.55
C ASP A 105 -5.68 -0.86 -28.84
N LEU A 106 -4.35 -0.87 -28.70
CA LEU A 106 -3.43 -1.10 -29.82
C LEU A 106 -3.56 -2.51 -30.41
N GLY A 107 -3.73 -3.52 -29.56
CA GLY A 107 -3.94 -4.91 -29.98
C GLY A 107 -5.24 -5.06 -30.78
N ASP A 108 -6.33 -4.51 -30.28
CA ASP A 108 -7.64 -4.53 -30.95
C ASP A 108 -7.59 -3.77 -32.28
N GLY A 109 -6.94 -2.60 -32.31
CA GLY A 109 -6.72 -1.83 -33.53
C GLY A 109 -5.88 -2.59 -34.56
N ALA A 110 -4.84 -3.31 -34.14
CA ALA A 110 -4.02 -4.13 -35.03
C ALA A 110 -4.79 -5.31 -35.62
N ILE A 111 -5.65 -5.96 -34.82
CA ILE A 111 -6.52 -7.05 -35.30
C ILE A 111 -7.50 -6.53 -36.34
N GLN A 112 -8.14 -5.38 -36.07
CA GLN A 112 -9.08 -4.76 -37.01
C GLN A 112 -8.38 -4.35 -38.31
N ALA A 113 -7.22 -3.70 -38.22
CA ALA A 113 -6.43 -3.33 -39.39
C ALA A 113 -6.00 -4.55 -40.23
N TYR A 114 -5.67 -5.67 -39.58
CA TYR A 114 -5.36 -6.92 -40.26
C TYR A 114 -6.57 -7.50 -41.00
N GLN A 115 -7.74 -7.49 -40.37
CA GLN A 115 -8.99 -7.95 -41.00
C GLN A 115 -9.37 -7.07 -42.20
N ASP A 116 -9.30 -5.74 -42.05
CA ASP A 116 -9.58 -4.79 -43.13
C ASP A 116 -8.60 -4.97 -44.30
N SER A 117 -7.30 -5.13 -43.99
CA SER A 117 -6.27 -5.38 -45.01
C SER A 117 -6.56 -6.66 -45.81
N ASN A 118 -6.91 -7.76 -45.13
CA ASN A 118 -7.28 -9.01 -45.79
C ASN A 118 -8.56 -8.85 -46.63
N PHE A 119 -9.56 -8.11 -46.13
CA PHE A 119 -10.77 -7.83 -46.88
C PHE A 119 -10.48 -7.04 -48.16
N ILE A 120 -9.73 -5.94 -48.07
CA ILE A 120 -9.35 -5.09 -49.21
C ILE A 120 -8.53 -5.89 -50.24
N TYR A 121 -7.59 -6.72 -49.77
CA TYR A 121 -6.80 -7.57 -50.65
C TYR A 121 -7.69 -8.54 -51.44
N ASN A 122 -8.57 -9.27 -50.74
CA ASN A 122 -9.49 -10.21 -51.38
C ASN A 122 -10.46 -9.51 -52.33
N TYR A 123 -11.01 -8.36 -51.93
CA TYR A 123 -11.87 -7.54 -52.77
C TYR A 123 -11.17 -7.13 -54.07
N SER A 124 -9.96 -6.57 -53.96
CA SER A 124 -9.16 -6.15 -55.12
C SER A 124 -8.82 -7.34 -56.02
N PHE A 125 -8.55 -8.51 -55.44
CA PHE A 125 -8.32 -9.74 -56.20
C PHE A 125 -9.55 -10.16 -57.01
N TYR A 126 -10.73 -10.17 -56.41
CA TYR A 126 -11.98 -10.49 -57.12
C TYR A 126 -12.30 -9.45 -58.20
N GLU A 127 -12.09 -8.18 -57.92
CA GLU A 127 -12.26 -7.10 -58.89
C GLU A 127 -11.38 -7.30 -60.13
N ASN A 128 -10.10 -7.65 -59.92
CA ASN A 128 -9.18 -7.97 -61.01
C ASN A 128 -9.62 -9.19 -61.83
N ILE A 129 -10.16 -10.24 -61.19
CA ILE A 129 -10.72 -11.40 -61.90
C ILE A 129 -11.91 -10.98 -62.77
N VAL A 130 -12.81 -10.16 -62.23
CA VAL A 130 -13.99 -9.67 -62.97
C VAL A 130 -13.54 -8.83 -64.17
N PHE A 131 -12.58 -7.92 -63.99
CA PHE A 131 -12.03 -7.14 -65.10
C PHE A 131 -11.36 -8.02 -66.15
N PHE A 132 -10.60 -9.04 -65.74
CA PHE A 132 -10.00 -9.98 -66.68
C PHE A 132 -11.05 -10.66 -67.56
N PHE A 133 -12.17 -11.12 -66.98
CA PHE A 133 -13.27 -11.70 -67.75
C PHE A 133 -14.00 -10.67 -68.62
N MET A 134 -14.22 -9.45 -68.16
CA MET A 134 -14.83 -8.38 -68.97
C MET A 134 -13.96 -8.05 -70.19
N ILE A 135 -12.65 -7.84 -70.00
CA ILE A 135 -11.71 -7.53 -71.08
C ILE A 135 -11.62 -8.69 -72.06
N SER A 136 -11.52 -9.92 -71.56
CA SER A 136 -11.50 -11.13 -72.39
C SER A 136 -12.81 -11.29 -73.19
N GLY A 137 -13.96 -11.05 -72.56
CA GLY A 137 -15.27 -11.10 -73.19
C GLY A 137 -15.42 -10.05 -74.30
N LEU A 138 -15.07 -8.79 -74.02
CA LEU A 138 -15.06 -7.73 -75.02
C LEU A 138 -14.12 -8.06 -76.18
N GLY A 139 -12.88 -8.50 -75.89
CA GLY A 139 -11.93 -8.94 -76.91
C GLY A 139 -12.48 -10.05 -77.80
N PHE A 140 -13.15 -11.05 -77.20
CA PHE A 140 -13.80 -12.12 -77.95
C PHE A 140 -14.94 -11.61 -78.84
N THR A 141 -15.79 -10.70 -78.35
CA THR A 141 -16.86 -10.10 -79.15
C THR A 141 -16.32 -9.26 -80.32
N PHE A 142 -15.25 -8.49 -80.11
CA PHE A 142 -14.56 -7.75 -81.16
C PHE A 142 -13.94 -8.69 -82.20
N TYR A 143 -13.22 -9.74 -81.78
CA TYR A 143 -12.65 -10.75 -82.66
C TYR A 143 -13.72 -11.43 -83.53
N LYS A 144 -14.84 -11.83 -82.93
CA LYS A 144 -15.98 -12.45 -83.63
C LYS A 144 -16.64 -11.49 -84.62
N THR A 145 -16.71 -10.21 -84.31
CA THR A 145 -17.31 -9.19 -85.18
C THR A 145 -16.42 -8.89 -86.39
N MET A 146 -15.10 -8.78 -86.20
CA MET A 146 -14.15 -8.59 -87.31
C MET A 146 -14.04 -9.83 -88.22
N THR A 147 -14.07 -11.04 -87.65
CA THR A 147 -14.04 -12.27 -88.47
C THR A 147 -15.32 -12.48 -89.27
N LYS A 148 -16.49 -12.05 -88.76
CA LYS A 148 -17.73 -11.98 -89.57
C LYS A 148 -17.73 -10.87 -90.62
N GLY A 149 -17.00 -9.78 -90.39
CA GLY A 149 -16.84 -8.69 -91.36
C GLY A 149 -15.89 -9.00 -92.53
N ASN A 150 -15.09 -10.07 -92.44
CA ASN A 150 -14.11 -10.50 -93.45
C ASN A 150 -14.50 -11.81 -94.17
N LEU A 151 -15.79 -12.10 -94.33
CA LEU A 151 -16.26 -13.11 -95.27
C LEU A 151 -16.68 -12.42 -96.58
N PRO A 152 -15.81 -12.34 -97.61
CA PRO A 152 -16.29 -12.23 -98.98
C PRO A 152 -17.07 -13.50 -99.33
N ASN A 153 -18.16 -13.34 -100.09
CA ASN A 153 -18.99 -14.42 -100.63
C ASN A 153 -18.16 -15.57 -101.21
#